data_AF-C9A7L5-F1
#
_entry.id   AF-C9A7L5-F1
#
_cell.length_a   1.000
_cell.length_b   1.000
_cell.length_c   1.000
_cell.angle_alpha   90.00
_cell.angle_beta   90.00
_cell.angle_gamma   90.00
#
_symmetry.space_group_name_H-M   'P 1'
#
loop_
_entity.id
_entity.type
_entity.pdbx_description
1 polymer ?
#
loop_
_entity_poly.entity_id
_entity_poly.type
_entity_poly.pdbx_seq_one_letter_code
_entity_poly.pdbx_strand_id
1 'polypeptide(L)'
;MLQTRINFSGQKNATMLTVRFFSNKTNTILERNLIVDQEDDRQSVLDYLAESLGEINILQYSSKNVLCIAERSRLEKAGGTHRLEHFWGDVISYIVECVDKSGIHYDLHVIGNVDSDDEEIMRAINEMSDELSIINIYEYKDCWLKREDIILQAL
;
A
#
# COMPACT_ATOMS: atom_id res chain seq x y z
N MET A 1 -1.85 -23.57 -29.00
CA MET A 1 -2.40 -22.25 -28.61
C MET A 1 -1.41 -21.62 -27.67
N LEU A 2 -0.85 -20.45 -28.02
CA LEU A 2 -0.06 -19.65 -27.07
C LEU A 2 -1.05 -19.09 -26.05
N GLN A 3 -0.94 -19.54 -24.80
CA GLN A 3 -1.70 -18.96 -23.69
C GLN A 3 -1.12 -17.57 -23.41
N THR A 4 -1.87 -16.53 -23.78
CA THR A 4 -1.51 -15.16 -23.44
C THR A 4 -1.95 -14.92 -22.01
N ARG A 5 -1.00 -14.84 -21.08
CA ARG A 5 -1.29 -14.44 -19.69
C ARG A 5 -1.77 -12.99 -19.69
N ILE A 6 -2.81 -12.70 -18.89
CA ILE A 6 -3.20 -11.31 -18.63
C ILE A 6 -2.01 -10.57 -18.01
N ASN A 7 -1.66 -9.42 -18.58
CA ASN A 7 -0.56 -8.59 -18.12
C ASN A 7 -1.08 -7.41 -17.31
N PHE A 8 -0.99 -7.51 -15.99
CA PHE A 8 -1.46 -6.46 -15.08
C PHE A 8 -0.49 -5.29 -14.86
N SER A 9 0.66 -5.27 -15.56
CA SER A 9 1.70 -4.26 -15.31
C SER A 9 1.23 -2.83 -15.55
N GLY A 10 0.35 -2.60 -16.53
CA GLY A 10 -0.18 -1.27 -16.85
C GLY A 10 -1.31 -0.80 -15.92
N GLN A 11 -1.84 -1.66 -15.06
CA GLN A 11 -2.98 -1.36 -14.18
C GLN A 11 -2.55 -1.15 -12.72
N LYS A 12 -1.30 -1.50 -12.39
CA LYS A 12 -0.72 -1.19 -11.08
C LYS A 12 -0.30 0.27 -11.09
N ASN A 13 -0.85 1.06 -10.18
CA ASN A 13 -0.67 2.51 -10.12
C ASN A 13 0.14 2.99 -8.91
N ALA A 14 0.55 2.08 -8.02
CA ALA A 14 1.36 2.40 -6.84
C ALA A 14 2.47 1.36 -6.61
N THR A 15 3.39 1.71 -5.71
CA THR A 15 4.43 0.81 -5.21
C THR A 15 4.25 0.59 -3.72
N MET A 16 4.23 -0.67 -3.29
CA MET A 16 4.35 -1.03 -1.89
C MET A 16 5.83 -1.25 -1.57
N LEU A 17 6.39 -0.42 -0.68
CA LEU A 17 7.72 -0.54 -0.12
C LEU A 17 7.65 -1.21 1.25
N THR A 18 8.20 -2.41 1.38
CA THR A 18 8.38 -3.06 2.69
C THR A 18 9.75 -2.68 3.22
N VAL A 19 9.77 -1.87 4.27
CA VAL A 19 10.98 -1.30 4.89
C VAL A 19 11.21 -1.95 6.25
N ARG A 20 12.40 -2.49 6.44
CA ARG A 20 12.84 -3.06 7.72
C ARG A 20 13.89 -2.14 8.34
N PHE A 21 13.66 -1.73 9.58
CA PHE A 21 14.50 -0.76 10.27
C PHE A 21 14.68 -1.13 11.74
N PHE A 22 15.78 -0.69 12.33
CA PHE A 22 16.01 -0.76 13.77
C PHE A 22 15.52 0.54 14.42
N SER A 23 14.69 0.45 15.45
CA SER A 23 14.26 1.60 16.25
C SER A 23 15.10 1.70 17.51
N ASN A 24 15.80 2.83 17.69
CA ASN A 24 16.59 3.06 18.91
C ASN A 24 15.67 3.23 20.13
N LYS A 25 14.48 3.80 19.94
CA LYS A 25 13.49 4.05 20.99
C LYS A 25 13.00 2.76 21.65
N THR A 26 12.69 1.74 20.85
CA THR A 26 12.20 0.45 21.34
C THR A 26 13.28 -0.63 21.35
N ASN A 27 14.50 -0.31 20.94
CA ASN A 27 15.65 -1.21 20.83
C ASN A 27 15.32 -2.53 20.11
N THR A 28 14.60 -2.45 18.98
CA THR A 28 14.14 -3.63 18.23
C THR A 28 14.09 -3.37 16.73
N ILE A 29 14.03 -4.46 15.95
CA ILE A 29 13.84 -4.40 14.51
C ILE A 29 12.35 -4.48 14.19
N LEU A 30 11.86 -3.53 13.40
CA LEU A 30 10.48 -3.41 12.95
C LEU A 30 10.41 -3.47 11.43
N GLU A 31 9.21 -3.81 10.93
CA GLU A 31 8.87 -3.79 9.51
C GLU A 31 7.62 -2.92 9.30
N ARG A 32 7.64 -2.10 8.24
CA ARG A 32 6.49 -1.32 7.79
C ARG A 32 6.32 -1.40 6.29
N ASN A 33 5.07 -1.38 5.84
CA ASN A 33 4.71 -1.34 4.44
C ASN A 33 4.23 0.06 4.11
N LEU A 34 4.90 0.73 3.17
CA LEU A 34 4.56 2.07 2.72
C LEU A 34 3.96 1.99 1.33
N ILE A 35 2.89 2.72 1.09
CA ILE A 35 2.27 2.87 -0.22
C ILE A 35 2.68 4.23 -0.77
N VAL A 36 3.38 4.21 -1.90
CA VAL A 36 3.95 5.39 -2.53
C VAL A 36 3.65 5.41 -4.02
N ASP A 37 3.74 6.59 -4.63
CA ASP A 37 3.52 6.75 -6.05
C ASP A 37 4.70 6.09 -6.80
N GLN A 38 4.47 5.58 -8.02
CA GLN A 38 5.50 4.83 -8.75
C GLN A 38 6.71 5.66 -9.16
N GLU A 39 6.49 6.97 -9.31
CA GLU A 39 7.50 7.96 -9.68
C GLU A 39 8.22 8.56 -8.46
N ASP A 40 7.80 8.21 -7.23
CA ASP A 40 8.44 8.72 -6.03
C ASP A 40 9.90 8.25 -5.95
N ASP A 41 10.80 9.19 -5.65
CA ASP A 41 12.18 8.87 -5.37
C ASP A 41 12.27 8.06 -4.07
N ARG A 42 12.85 6.86 -4.19
CA ARG A 42 12.92 5.90 -3.09
C ARG A 42 13.70 6.45 -1.89
N GLN A 43 14.79 7.18 -2.11
CA GLN A 43 15.58 7.72 -1.01
C GLN A 43 14.78 8.78 -0.24
N SER A 44 14.09 9.65 -0.97
CA SER A 44 13.22 10.68 -0.40
C SER A 44 12.10 10.09 0.46
N VAL A 45 11.49 8.98 0.02
CA VAL A 45 10.49 8.23 0.83
C VAL A 45 11.10 7.69 2.12
N LEU A 46 12.29 7.09 2.04
CA LEU A 46 12.98 6.51 3.19
C LEU A 46 13.41 7.59 4.20
N ASP A 47 13.86 8.74 3.70
CA ASP A 47 14.21 9.90 4.54
C ASP A 47 12.95 10.45 5.24
N TYR A 48 11.82 10.55 4.53
CA TYR A 48 10.53 10.95 5.12
C TYR A 48 10.05 9.95 6.18
N LEU A 49 10.21 8.64 5.96
CA LEU A 49 9.94 7.63 6.99
C LEU A 49 10.81 7.86 8.22
N ALA A 50 12.12 8.05 8.05
CA ALA A 50 13.06 8.28 9.13
C ALA A 50 12.73 9.55 9.93
N GLU A 51 12.34 10.62 9.25
CA GLU A 51 11.90 11.86 9.88
C GLU A 51 10.60 11.67 10.69
N SER A 52 9.63 10.93 10.13
CA SER A 52 8.33 10.70 10.76
C SER A 52 8.44 9.87 12.05
N LEU A 53 9.26 8.82 12.04
CA LEU A 53 9.44 7.92 13.19
C LEU A 53 10.45 8.46 14.20
N GLY A 54 11.50 9.10 13.72
CA GLY A 54 12.64 9.59 14.50
C GLY A 54 13.50 8.47 15.10
N GLU A 55 14.81 8.66 15.14
CA GLU A 55 15.78 7.74 15.76
C GLU A 55 15.66 6.27 15.26
N ILE A 56 15.55 6.10 13.94
CA ILE A 56 15.59 4.79 13.29
C ILE A 56 16.81 4.65 12.38
N ASN A 57 17.24 3.40 12.17
CA ASN A 57 18.25 3.03 11.20
C ASN A 57 17.64 2.06 10.18
N ILE A 58 17.56 2.46 8.91
CA ILE A 58 17.02 1.61 7.85
C ILE A 58 18.04 0.51 7.53
N LEU A 59 17.58 -0.75 7.54
CA LEU A 59 18.44 -1.92 7.34
C LEU A 59 18.33 -2.46 5.92
N GLN A 60 17.10 -2.59 5.43
CA GLN A 60 16.80 -3.10 4.09
C GLN A 60 15.40 -2.64 3.67
N TYR A 61 15.15 -2.62 2.37
CA TYR A 61 13.81 -2.47 1.82
C TYR A 61 13.62 -3.36 0.59
N SER A 62 12.36 -3.67 0.29
CA SER A 62 11.94 -4.33 -0.94
C SER A 62 10.71 -3.62 -1.50
N SER A 63 10.43 -3.79 -2.79
CA SER A 63 9.35 -3.10 -3.48
C SER A 63 8.54 -4.05 -4.35
N LYS A 64 7.23 -3.84 -4.43
CA LYS A 64 6.37 -4.50 -5.42
C LYS A 64 5.33 -3.52 -5.95
N ASN A 65 5.00 -3.61 -7.23
CA ASN A 65 3.91 -2.81 -7.80
C ASN A 65 2.57 -3.41 -7.37
N VAL A 66 1.64 -2.54 -6.97
CA VAL A 66 0.31 -2.88 -6.46
C VAL A 66 -0.77 -2.03 -7.12
N LEU A 67 -2.02 -2.46 -7.01
CA LEU A 67 -3.17 -1.61 -7.29
C LEU A 67 -3.52 -0.86 -6.01
N CYS A 68 -3.56 0.46 -6.05
CA CYS A 68 -4.03 1.30 -4.96
C CYS A 68 -5.34 1.95 -5.35
N ILE A 69 -6.38 1.64 -4.58
CA ILE A 69 -7.69 2.27 -4.65
C ILE A 69 -7.99 3.13 -3.41
N ALA A 70 -7.08 3.13 -2.43
CA ALA A 70 -7.19 3.98 -1.26
C ALA A 70 -7.13 5.47 -1.66
N GLU A 71 -8.07 6.24 -1.14
CA GLU A 71 -8.14 7.68 -1.35
C GLU A 71 -7.58 8.43 -0.13
N ARG A 72 -6.69 9.41 -0.36
CA ARG A 72 -6.10 10.22 0.71
C ARG A 72 -7.14 11.06 1.47
N SER A 73 -8.22 11.46 0.80
CA SER A 73 -9.37 12.18 1.36
C SER A 73 -10.17 11.37 2.39
N ARG A 74 -10.12 10.04 2.31
CA ARG A 74 -10.82 9.09 3.18
C ARG A 74 -9.99 8.60 4.37
N LEU A 75 -8.71 8.99 4.44
CA LEU A 75 -7.87 8.67 5.59
C LEU A 75 -8.48 9.29 6.86
N GLU A 76 -8.38 8.56 7.97
CA GLU A 76 -8.80 9.02 9.28
C GLU A 76 -8.18 10.39 9.59
N LYS A 77 -8.86 11.26 10.33
CA LYS A 77 -8.26 12.55 10.70
C LYS A 77 -7.18 12.34 11.76
N ALA A 78 -6.07 13.05 11.64
CA ALA A 78 -5.06 13.08 12.69
C ALA A 78 -5.69 13.57 14.01
N GLY A 79 -5.62 12.77 15.06
CA GLY A 79 -6.19 13.04 16.37
C GLY A 79 -5.36 14.02 17.21
N GLY A 80 -4.17 14.39 16.75
CA GLY A 80 -3.25 15.30 17.41
C GLY A 80 -2.47 14.68 18.58
N THR A 81 -2.78 13.43 18.94
CA THR A 81 -2.16 12.69 20.04
C THR A 81 -0.85 12.01 19.65
N HIS A 82 -0.73 11.56 18.40
CA HIS A 82 0.46 10.88 17.90
C HIS A 82 1.00 11.59 16.67
N ARG A 83 2.26 12.05 16.75
CA ARG A 83 2.95 12.75 15.66
C ARG A 83 2.82 12.01 14.32
N LEU A 84 2.92 10.68 14.33
CA LEU A 84 2.85 9.85 13.12
C LEU A 84 1.55 10.00 12.33
N GLU A 85 0.44 10.26 13.00
CA GLU A 85 -0.87 10.48 12.36
C GLU A 85 -0.87 11.71 11.45
N HIS A 86 0.09 12.63 11.61
CA HIS A 86 0.23 13.78 10.71
C HIS A 86 1.03 13.47 9.44
N PHE A 87 1.79 12.37 9.43
CA PHE A 87 2.65 11.98 8.30
C PHE A 87 1.98 10.89 7.46
N TRP A 88 1.37 9.92 8.12
CA TRP A 88 0.84 8.71 7.52
C TRP A 88 -0.62 8.51 7.88
N GLY A 89 -1.39 7.97 6.95
CA GLY A 89 -2.71 7.41 7.23
C GLY A 89 -2.68 5.90 7.06
N ASP A 90 -3.51 5.22 7.86
CA ASP A 90 -3.61 3.77 7.82
C ASP A 90 -4.43 3.33 6.59
N VAL A 91 -3.92 2.32 5.90
CA VAL A 91 -4.57 1.65 4.76
C VAL A 91 -4.30 0.15 4.84
N ILE A 92 -5.11 -0.66 4.19
CA ILE A 92 -5.02 -2.12 4.27
C ILE A 92 -4.62 -2.68 2.91
N SER A 93 -3.62 -3.57 2.91
CA SER A 93 -3.33 -4.42 1.76
C SER A 93 -4.20 -5.66 1.83
N TYR A 94 -4.88 -5.93 0.72
CA TYR A 94 -5.64 -7.13 0.45
C TYR A 94 -4.90 -8.01 -0.55
N ILE A 95 -5.11 -9.32 -0.45
CA ILE A 95 -4.85 -10.26 -1.54
C ILE A 95 -6.19 -10.66 -2.13
N VAL A 96 -6.33 -10.47 -3.44
CA VAL A 96 -7.49 -10.88 -4.22
C VAL A 96 -7.07 -12.06 -5.09
N GLU A 97 -7.58 -13.24 -4.78
CA GLU A 97 -7.37 -14.45 -5.56
C GLU A 97 -8.36 -14.45 -6.73
N CYS A 98 -7.85 -14.54 -7.95
CA CYS A 98 -8.65 -14.55 -9.17
C CYS A 98 -8.29 -15.75 -10.05
N VAL A 99 -9.23 -16.15 -10.90
CA VAL A 99 -8.99 -17.08 -12.01
C VAL A 99 -9.49 -16.47 -13.31
N ASP A 100 -8.70 -16.61 -14.38
CA ASP A 100 -9.13 -16.18 -15.70
C ASP A 100 -9.99 -17.25 -16.41
N LYS A 101 -10.60 -16.89 -17.55
CA LYS A 101 -11.37 -17.83 -18.39
C LYS A 101 -10.59 -19.04 -18.89
N SER A 102 -9.25 -18.99 -18.85
CA SER A 102 -8.35 -20.09 -19.21
C SER A 102 -7.99 -20.99 -18.02
N GLY A 103 -8.47 -20.68 -16.82
CA GLY A 103 -8.17 -21.41 -15.59
C GLY A 103 -6.83 -21.04 -14.93
N ILE A 104 -6.20 -19.93 -15.34
CA ILE A 104 -4.95 -19.46 -14.73
C ILE A 104 -5.27 -18.65 -13.47
N HIS A 105 -4.61 -18.98 -12.38
CA HIS A 105 -4.75 -18.30 -11.09
C HIS A 105 -3.83 -17.10 -10.96
N TYR A 106 -4.33 -16.06 -10.30
CA TYR A 106 -3.63 -14.80 -10.06
C TYR A 106 -3.88 -14.32 -8.63
N ASP A 107 -2.82 -13.86 -7.97
CA ASP A 107 -2.88 -13.17 -6.69
C ASP A 107 -2.63 -11.68 -6.91
N LEU A 108 -3.67 -10.87 -6.78
CA LEU A 108 -3.59 -9.43 -6.97
C LEU A 108 -3.47 -8.74 -5.61
N HIS A 109 -2.49 -7.85 -5.50
CA HIS A 109 -2.36 -7.00 -4.33
C HIS A 109 -3.10 -5.69 -4.55
N VAL A 110 -4.13 -5.47 -3.74
CA VAL A 110 -4.96 -4.26 -3.75
C VAL A 110 -4.79 -3.53 -2.43
N ILE A 111 -4.65 -2.21 -2.47
CA ILE A 111 -4.58 -1.35 -1.29
C ILE A 111 -5.88 -0.56 -1.21
N GLY A 112 -6.65 -0.75 -0.13
CA GLY A 112 -7.88 -0.02 0.17
C GLY A 112 -7.76 0.84 1.42
N ASN A 113 -8.70 1.77 1.62
CA ASN A 113 -8.85 2.44 2.90
C ASN A 113 -9.26 1.43 3.98
N VAL A 114 -9.12 1.79 5.26
CA VAL A 114 -9.49 0.90 6.39
C VAL A 114 -10.96 0.51 6.39
N ASP A 115 -11.82 1.34 5.78
CA ASP A 115 -13.26 1.12 5.66
C ASP A 115 -13.69 0.56 4.29
N SER A 116 -12.74 0.20 3.41
CA SER A 116 -13.06 -0.42 2.12
C SER A 116 -13.74 -1.78 2.32
N ASP A 117 -14.79 -2.02 1.55
CA ASP A 117 -15.49 -3.30 1.53
C ASP A 117 -15.12 -4.14 0.29
N ASP A 118 -15.56 -5.40 0.30
CA ASP A 118 -15.34 -6.34 -0.80
C ASP A 118 -15.92 -5.81 -2.12
N GLU A 119 -17.06 -5.11 -2.12
CA GLU A 119 -17.69 -4.59 -3.35
C GLU A 119 -16.81 -3.53 -4.03
N GLU A 120 -16.22 -2.62 -3.25
CA GLU A 120 -15.27 -1.63 -3.72
C GLU A 120 -14.03 -2.28 -4.34
N ILE A 121 -13.48 -3.31 -3.69
CA ILE A 121 -12.33 -4.08 -4.20
C ILE A 121 -12.70 -4.81 -5.50
N MET A 122 -13.85 -5.51 -5.52
CA MET A 122 -14.32 -6.23 -6.70
C MET A 122 -14.55 -5.31 -7.89
N ARG A 123 -15.13 -4.13 -7.67
CA ARG A 123 -15.34 -3.11 -8.72
C ARG A 123 -14.02 -2.70 -9.36
N ALA A 124 -13.01 -2.42 -8.56
CA ALA A 124 -11.69 -2.03 -9.05
C ALA A 124 -11.02 -3.13 -9.90
N ILE A 125 -11.13 -4.40 -9.48
CA ILE A 125 -10.61 -5.53 -10.26
C ILE A 125 -11.36 -5.70 -11.58
N ASN A 126 -12.69 -5.56 -11.57
CA ASN A 126 -13.51 -5.65 -12.79
C ASN A 126 -13.21 -4.51 -13.78
N GLU A 127 -12.85 -3.32 -13.30
CA GLU A 127 -12.38 -2.20 -14.13
C GLU A 127 -11.02 -2.50 -14.78
N MET A 128 -10.18 -3.33 -14.15
CA MET A 128 -8.92 -3.79 -14.76
C MET A 128 -9.14 -4.85 -15.83
N SER A 129 -10.04 -5.81 -15.59
CA SER A 129 -10.33 -6.90 -16.52
C SER A 129 -11.67 -7.56 -16.23
N ASP A 130 -12.50 -7.72 -17.28
CA ASP A 130 -13.74 -8.49 -17.27
C ASP A 130 -13.52 -10.00 -17.50
N GLU A 131 -12.27 -10.43 -17.61
CA GLU A 131 -11.89 -11.82 -17.84
C GLU A 131 -11.60 -12.58 -16.54
N LEU A 132 -11.57 -11.88 -15.41
CA LEU A 132 -11.29 -12.45 -14.10
C LEU A 132 -12.57 -12.82 -13.35
N SER A 133 -12.53 -13.97 -12.70
CA SER A 133 -13.47 -14.37 -11.66
C SER A 133 -12.77 -14.32 -10.31
N ILE A 134 -13.28 -13.51 -9.40
CA ILE A 134 -12.75 -13.39 -8.04
C ILE A 134 -13.18 -14.61 -7.23
N ILE A 135 -12.23 -15.27 -6.61
CA ILE A 135 -12.42 -16.46 -5.78
C ILE A 135 -12.52 -16.05 -4.32
N ASN A 136 -11.61 -15.20 -3.86
CA ASN A 136 -11.50 -14.81 -2.48
C ASN A 136 -10.85 -13.43 -2.33
N ILE A 137 -11.20 -12.74 -1.25
CA ILE A 137 -10.60 -11.48 -0.81
C ILE A 137 -10.24 -11.64 0.66
N TYR A 138 -9.01 -11.32 1.02
CA TYR A 138 -8.63 -11.30 2.43
C TYR A 138 -7.61 -10.21 2.72
N GLU A 139 -7.75 -9.63 3.91
CA GLU A 139 -6.77 -8.71 4.48
C GLU A 139 -5.43 -9.42 4.64
N TYR A 140 -4.36 -8.72 4.28
CA TYR A 140 -3.01 -9.28 4.26
C TYR A 140 -2.05 -8.53 5.18
N LYS A 141 -1.97 -7.20 5.05
CA LYS A 141 -1.02 -6.39 5.82
C LYS A 141 -1.55 -4.98 6.08
N ASP A 142 -1.22 -4.45 7.26
CA ASP A 142 -1.31 -3.03 7.55
C ASP A 142 -0.25 -2.26 6.74
N CYS A 143 -0.69 -1.15 6.17
CA CYS A 143 0.08 -0.30 5.29
C CYS A 143 -0.09 1.17 5.69
N TRP A 144 0.90 1.98 5.33
CA TRP A 144 0.87 3.43 5.52
C TRP A 144 0.90 4.13 4.18
N LEU A 145 -0.06 5.05 4.00
CA LEU A 145 -0.11 5.94 2.85
C LEU A 145 0.30 7.34 3.30
N LYS A 146 1.19 7.99 2.56
CA LYS A 146 1.59 9.38 2.85
C LYS A 146 0.36 10.27 2.74
N ARG A 147 0.13 11.11 3.76
CA ARG A 147 -0.89 12.17 3.70
C ARG A 147 -0.45 13.26 2.75
N GLU A 148 -1.40 13.90 2.07
CA GLU A 148 -1.10 15.14 1.34
C GLU A 148 -0.53 16.16 2.34
N ASP A 149 0.53 16.87 1.94
CA ASP A 149 1.31 17.72 2.82
C ASP A 149 0.39 18.67 3.60
N ILE A 150 0.15 18.34 4.87
CA ILE A 150 -0.34 19.32 5.82
C ILE A 150 0.84 20.25 5.97
N ILE A 151 0.70 21.50 5.51
CA ILE A 151 1.61 22.58 5.91
C ILE A 151 1.70 22.48 7.42
N LEU A 152 2.81 21.97 7.92
CA LEU A 152 3.14 21.94 9.34
C LEU A 152 3.32 23.41 9.74
N GLN A 153 2.21 24.11 9.96
CA GLN A 153 2.22 25.39 10.64
C GLN A 153 2.64 25.07 12.06
N ALA A 154 3.95 25.19 12.30
CA ALA A 154 4.66 25.27 13.56
C ALA A 154 3.85 24.74 14.77
N LEU A 155 4.10 23.47 15.11
CA LEU A 155 4.07 23.07 16.53
C LEU A 155 5.17 23.84 17.27
#